data_AF-A0A143Z846-F1
#
_entry.id   AF-A0A143Z846-F1
#
_cell.length_a   1.000
_cell.length_b   1.000
_cell.length_c   1.000
_cell.angle_alpha   90.00
_cell.angle_beta   90.00
_cell.angle_gamma   90.00
#
_symmetry.space_group_name_H-M   'P 1'
#
loop_
_entity.id
_entity.type
_entity.pdbx_description
1 polymer ?
#
loop_
_entity_poly.entity_id
_entity_poly.type
_entity_poly.pdbx_seq_one_letter_code
_entity_poly.pdbx_strand_id
1 'polypeptide(L)'
;MYVDVRSPSEYAKATIPGAVNVPVLDDEDRKVVGTLYVAGRVDEAKSHGIQAISPRLPEMFRLFQEYVRAYDQVVIFCSRGGFRSNSIFSLLKSLGMNVYRMEGGYKNYRSTINKLIPALFERIQFVTLYGNTGTGKTAILEELKKRGANVLDLEACANNRGSVFGNVGLAKNQPHNQKMFESLLVESAATWKAPLIVFTEGESKRIGRAVLPPSLVEAMYAGVNLNIEASLDYRIGQIKKDYLHSDEAELIAALERLKPYLNEARVEGYKEQVRQHAFDAVIADLLVKYYDPRYNFNKKEFAATFRNEDAARTAEAILEWMKRRND
;
A
#
# COMPACT_ATOMS: atom_id res chain seq x y z
N MET A 1 2.76 5.38 -19.78
CA MET A 1 2.91 6.31 -18.64
C MET A 1 1.61 7.04 -18.38
N TYR A 2 1.23 7.21 -17.11
CA TYR A 2 0.07 8.02 -16.70
C TYR A 2 0.52 9.38 -16.15
N VAL A 3 -0.16 10.45 -16.56
CA VAL A 3 0.10 11.82 -16.09
C VAL A 3 -1.15 12.38 -15.42
N ASP A 4 -1.07 12.53 -14.10
CA ASP A 4 -2.12 13.09 -13.26
C ASP A 4 -2.01 14.62 -13.27
N VAL A 5 -2.98 15.30 -13.89
CA VAL A 5 -2.98 16.76 -13.98
C VAL A 5 -3.85 17.43 -12.90
N ARG A 6 -4.26 16.66 -11.88
CA ARG A 6 -4.92 17.20 -10.67
C ARG A 6 -3.92 17.94 -9.79
N SER A 7 -4.43 18.64 -8.77
CA SER A 7 -3.58 19.38 -7.85
C SER A 7 -2.70 18.44 -6.99
N PRO A 8 -1.61 18.94 -6.40
CA PRO A 8 -0.70 18.13 -5.59
C PRO A 8 -1.40 17.37 -4.46
N SER A 9 -2.34 18.00 -3.73
CA SER A 9 -3.08 17.31 -2.67
C SER A 9 -4.00 16.19 -3.20
N GLU A 10 -4.60 16.35 -4.37
CA GLU A 10 -5.43 15.30 -4.99
C GLU A 10 -4.58 14.08 -5.40
N TYR A 11 -3.39 14.33 -5.94
CA TYR A 11 -2.41 13.31 -6.32
C TYR A 11 -1.86 12.58 -5.09
N ALA A 12 -1.35 13.33 -4.10
CA ALA A 12 -0.78 12.79 -2.87
C ALA A 12 -1.79 11.96 -2.07
N LYS A 13 -3.08 12.30 -2.14
CA LYS A 13 -4.13 11.51 -1.49
C LYS A 13 -4.26 10.14 -2.11
N ALA A 14 -4.40 10.04 -3.43
CA ALA A 14 -4.41 8.77 -4.16
C ALA A 14 -4.40 9.05 -5.66
N THR A 15 -3.64 8.25 -6.41
CA THR A 15 -3.52 8.35 -7.88
C THR A 15 -3.45 6.95 -8.50
N ILE A 16 -3.27 6.87 -9.82
CA ILE A 16 -2.97 5.60 -10.50
C ILE A 16 -1.53 5.24 -10.15
N PRO A 17 -1.22 4.00 -9.70
CA PRO A 17 0.16 3.67 -9.36
C PRO A 17 1.11 3.87 -10.55
N GLY A 18 2.31 4.37 -10.27
CA GLY A 18 3.28 4.76 -11.29
C GLY A 18 2.96 6.06 -12.06
N ALA A 19 1.84 6.75 -11.78
CA ALA A 19 1.56 8.04 -12.39
C ALA A 19 2.49 9.14 -11.85
N VAL A 20 2.75 10.17 -12.67
CA VAL A 20 3.44 11.39 -12.25
C VAL A 20 2.47 12.56 -12.17
N ASN A 21 2.74 13.54 -11.31
CA ASN A 21 1.91 14.72 -11.17
C ASN A 21 2.44 15.90 -12.01
N VAL A 22 1.60 16.43 -12.91
CA VAL A 22 1.86 17.67 -13.67
C VAL A 22 0.63 18.57 -13.52
N PRO A 23 0.50 19.28 -12.40
CA PRO A 23 -0.75 19.94 -12.02
C PRO A 23 -1.13 21.09 -12.96
N VAL A 24 -2.35 21.08 -13.48
CA VAL A 24 -2.94 22.22 -14.20
C VAL A 24 -3.18 23.40 -13.24
N LEU A 25 -3.59 23.09 -12.01
CA LEU A 25 -3.87 24.03 -10.94
C LEU A 25 -3.18 23.52 -9.68
N ASP A 26 -2.64 24.43 -8.87
CA ASP A 26 -2.20 24.07 -7.53
C ASP A 26 -3.41 23.91 -6.59
N ASP A 27 -3.15 23.68 -5.31
CA ASP A 27 -4.21 23.45 -4.33
C ASP A 27 -5.06 24.69 -4.04
N GLU A 28 -4.50 25.89 -4.10
CA GLU A 28 -5.24 27.13 -3.86
C GLU A 28 -6.06 27.52 -5.09
N ASP A 29 -5.46 27.48 -6.27
CA ASP A 29 -6.15 27.70 -7.54
C ASP A 29 -7.31 26.71 -7.72
N ARG A 30 -7.09 25.44 -7.38
CA ARG A 30 -8.15 24.42 -7.45
C ARG A 30 -9.33 24.77 -6.54
N LYS A 31 -9.08 25.29 -5.33
CA LYS A 31 -10.15 25.71 -4.42
C LYS A 31 -10.92 26.88 -5.04
N VAL A 32 -10.24 27.91 -5.53
CA VAL A 32 -10.88 29.11 -6.13
C VAL A 32 -11.72 28.72 -7.34
N VAL A 33 -11.13 28.00 -8.30
CA VAL A 33 -11.82 27.52 -9.51
C VAL A 33 -13.02 26.64 -9.13
N GLY A 34 -12.86 25.76 -8.14
CA GLY A 34 -13.93 24.90 -7.64
C GLY A 34 -15.10 25.71 -7.08
N THR A 35 -14.83 26.71 -6.24
CA THR A 35 -15.84 27.60 -5.66
C THR A 35 -16.60 28.37 -6.74
N LEU A 36 -15.89 28.97 -7.70
CA LEU A 36 -16.50 29.70 -8.81
C LEU A 36 -17.40 28.80 -9.66
N TYR A 37 -16.97 27.57 -9.92
CA TYR A 37 -17.75 26.60 -10.70
C TYR A 37 -19.04 26.18 -9.99
N VAL A 38 -18.97 25.93 -8.67
CA VAL A 38 -20.16 25.59 -7.85
C VAL A 38 -21.13 26.76 -7.77
N ALA A 39 -20.63 28.00 -7.74
CA ALA A 39 -21.43 29.22 -7.77
C ALA A 39 -22.01 29.56 -9.16
N GLY A 40 -21.81 28.73 -10.19
CA GLY A 40 -22.29 28.97 -11.55
C GLY A 40 -21.50 30.02 -12.34
N ARG A 41 -20.42 30.57 -11.77
CA ARG A 41 -19.55 31.59 -12.39
C ARG A 41 -18.49 30.95 -13.28
N VAL A 42 -18.95 30.21 -14.29
CA VAL A 42 -18.11 29.31 -15.11
C VAL A 42 -17.01 30.07 -15.88
N ASP A 43 -17.33 31.22 -16.47
CA ASP A 43 -16.35 31.97 -17.26
C ASP A 43 -15.28 32.64 -16.39
N GLU A 44 -15.63 33.04 -15.17
CA GLU A 44 -14.65 33.49 -14.19
C GLU A 44 -13.75 32.34 -13.72
N ALA A 45 -14.31 31.15 -13.53
CA ALA A 45 -13.53 29.96 -13.21
C ALA A 45 -12.53 29.61 -14.34
N LYS A 46 -12.93 29.76 -15.61
CA LYS A 46 -12.04 29.59 -16.76
C LYS A 46 -10.95 30.68 -16.80
N SER A 47 -11.33 31.95 -16.62
CA SER A 47 -10.40 33.08 -16.61
C SER A 47 -9.32 32.92 -15.54
N HIS A 48 -9.74 32.58 -14.31
CA HIS A 48 -8.80 32.27 -13.21
C HIS A 48 -7.90 31.09 -13.57
N GLY A 49 -8.46 30.01 -14.12
CA GLY A 49 -7.68 28.84 -14.54
C GLY A 49 -6.62 29.15 -15.60
N ILE A 50 -6.91 30.04 -16.55
CA ILE A 50 -5.94 30.48 -17.57
C ILE A 50 -4.81 31.27 -16.90
N GLN A 51 -5.14 32.22 -16.02
CA GLN A 51 -4.13 33.01 -15.30
C GLN A 51 -3.22 32.11 -14.44
N ALA A 52 -3.82 31.15 -13.74
CA ALA A 52 -3.12 30.19 -12.89
C ALA A 52 -2.13 29.31 -13.67
N ILE A 53 -2.51 28.81 -14.85
CA ILE A 53 -1.68 27.86 -15.60
C ILE A 53 -0.63 28.52 -16.48
N SER A 54 -0.90 29.73 -16.99
CA SER A 54 -0.06 30.39 -18.01
C SER A 54 1.43 30.43 -17.67
N PRO A 55 1.85 30.79 -16.43
CA PRO A 55 3.26 30.81 -16.07
C PRO A 55 3.94 29.43 -16.06
N ARG A 56 3.16 28.35 -15.90
CA ARG A 56 3.64 26.97 -15.81
C ARG A 56 3.67 26.24 -17.15
N LEU A 57 3.00 26.78 -18.19
CA LEU A 57 2.89 26.14 -19.49
C LEU A 57 4.23 25.80 -20.17
N PRO A 58 5.26 26.67 -20.16
CA PRO A 58 6.54 26.35 -20.80
C PRO A 58 7.20 25.11 -20.19
N GLU A 59 7.20 25.01 -18.86
CA GLU A 59 7.79 23.87 -18.15
C GLU A 59 6.94 22.61 -18.33
N MET A 60 5.61 22.72 -18.26
CA MET A 60 4.72 21.59 -18.57
C MET A 60 4.99 21.05 -19.98
N PHE A 61 5.11 21.93 -20.97
CA PHE A 61 5.41 21.53 -22.35
C PHE A 61 6.73 20.78 -22.44
N ARG A 62 7.80 21.27 -21.78
CA ARG A 62 9.10 20.60 -21.70
C ARG A 62 8.98 19.19 -21.10
N LEU A 63 8.29 19.05 -19.97
CA LEU A 63 8.06 17.74 -19.32
C LEU A 63 7.31 16.78 -20.25
N PHE A 64 6.26 17.25 -20.93
CA PHE A 64 5.53 16.41 -21.89
C PHE A 64 6.41 16.00 -23.07
N GLN A 65 7.30 16.87 -23.57
CA GLN A 65 8.28 16.49 -24.60
C GLN A 65 9.21 15.38 -24.13
N GLU A 66 9.66 15.42 -22.87
CA GLU A 66 10.48 14.36 -22.29
C GLU A 66 9.70 13.05 -22.18
N TYR A 67 8.47 13.11 -21.69
CA TYR A 67 7.64 11.92 -21.52
C TYR A 67 7.28 11.26 -22.85
N VAL A 68 6.93 12.01 -23.90
CA VAL A 68 6.62 11.41 -25.21
C VAL A 68 7.86 10.86 -25.92
N ARG A 69 9.07 11.30 -25.55
CA ARG A 69 10.33 10.70 -26.03
C ARG A 69 10.67 9.42 -25.29
N ALA A 70 10.33 9.35 -24.00
CA ALA A 70 10.66 8.22 -23.14
C ALA A 70 9.61 7.10 -23.16
N TYR A 71 8.36 7.38 -23.54
CA TYR A 71 7.25 6.42 -23.48
C TYR A 71 6.37 6.48 -24.72
N ASP A 72 6.02 5.30 -25.25
CA ASP A 72 5.14 5.16 -26.43
C ASP A 72 3.74 5.73 -26.23
N GLN A 73 3.24 5.66 -24.98
CA GLN A 73 1.91 6.12 -24.61
C GLN A 73 1.97 6.99 -23.35
N VAL A 74 1.63 8.28 -23.52
CA VAL A 74 1.47 9.24 -22.43
C VAL A 74 -0.02 9.54 -22.25
N VAL A 75 -0.61 9.05 -21.17
CA VAL A 75 -2.05 9.14 -20.90
C VAL A 75 -2.34 10.18 -19.82
N ILE A 76 -3.02 11.25 -20.20
CA ILE A 76 -3.36 12.38 -19.33
C ILE A 76 -4.73 12.14 -18.68
N PHE A 77 -4.84 12.40 -17.37
CA PHE A 77 -6.11 12.30 -16.67
C PHE A 77 -6.27 13.38 -15.60
N CYS A 78 -7.53 13.74 -15.33
CA CYS A 78 -7.91 14.53 -14.15
C CYS A 78 -8.99 13.80 -13.36
N SER A 79 -9.67 14.45 -12.40
CA SER A 79 -10.61 13.76 -11.50
C SER A 79 -11.78 13.09 -12.24
N ARG A 80 -12.32 13.71 -13.30
CA ARG A 80 -13.49 13.22 -14.05
C ARG A 80 -13.32 13.24 -15.57
N GLY A 81 -12.10 13.47 -16.07
CA GLY A 81 -11.87 13.65 -17.51
C GLY A 81 -12.50 14.93 -18.08
N GLY A 82 -12.72 15.96 -17.26
CA GLY A 82 -13.33 17.22 -17.68
C GLY A 82 -12.33 18.25 -18.23
N PHE A 83 -12.65 19.53 -18.07
CA PHE A 83 -11.90 20.66 -18.63
C PHE A 83 -10.40 20.62 -18.35
N ARG A 84 -9.96 20.35 -17.12
CA ARG A 84 -8.53 20.36 -16.75
C ARG A 84 -7.66 19.44 -17.61
N SER A 85 -8.08 18.19 -17.79
CA SER A 85 -7.34 17.26 -18.66
C SER A 85 -7.55 17.55 -20.14
N ASN A 86 -8.74 18.05 -20.51
CA ASN A 86 -9.08 18.30 -21.91
C ASN A 86 -8.32 19.51 -22.48
N SER A 87 -8.17 20.59 -21.71
CA SER A 87 -7.44 21.79 -22.16
C SER A 87 -5.98 21.48 -22.48
N ILE A 88 -5.29 20.77 -21.57
CA ILE A 88 -3.90 20.35 -21.78
C ILE A 88 -3.79 19.34 -22.91
N PHE A 89 -4.67 18.35 -22.96
CA PHE A 89 -4.70 17.38 -24.06
C PHE A 89 -4.86 18.06 -25.42
N SER A 90 -5.80 18.98 -25.57
CA SER A 90 -6.04 19.70 -26.83
C SER A 90 -4.85 20.56 -27.24
N LEU A 91 -4.23 21.28 -26.30
CA LEU A 91 -3.02 22.08 -26.56
C LEU A 91 -1.85 21.20 -27.04
N LEU A 92 -1.57 20.11 -26.32
CA LEU A 92 -0.47 19.21 -26.68
C LEU A 92 -0.72 18.51 -28.02
N LYS A 93 -1.98 18.13 -28.30
CA LYS A 93 -2.37 17.57 -29.60
C LYS A 93 -2.24 18.56 -30.73
N SER A 94 -2.62 19.83 -30.56
CA SER A 94 -2.45 20.84 -31.59
C SER A 94 -0.99 21.14 -31.90
N LEU A 95 -0.09 20.88 -30.94
CA LEU A 95 1.36 20.96 -31.09
C LEU A 95 1.98 19.65 -31.63
N GLY A 96 1.17 18.70 -32.07
CA GLY A 96 1.62 17.46 -32.71
C GLY A 96 2.11 16.38 -31.75
N MET A 97 1.89 16.50 -30.44
CA MET A 97 2.35 15.49 -29.48
C MET A 97 1.47 14.23 -29.47
N ASN A 98 2.11 13.06 -29.36
CA ASN A 98 1.42 11.79 -29.22
C ASN A 98 0.98 11.52 -27.77
N VAL A 99 -0.01 12.28 -27.31
CA VAL A 99 -0.65 12.08 -25.99
C VAL A 99 -2.03 11.47 -26.12
N TYR A 100 -2.52 10.86 -25.04
CA TYR A 100 -3.86 10.30 -24.91
C TYR A 100 -4.56 10.94 -23.72
N ARG A 101 -5.89 10.85 -23.68
CA ARG A 101 -6.70 11.33 -22.55
C ARG A 101 -7.55 10.20 -22.02
N MET A 102 -7.53 9.99 -20.70
CA MET A 102 -8.40 9.01 -20.05
C MET A 102 -9.83 9.55 -19.95
N GLU A 103 -10.76 8.85 -20.62
CA GLU A 103 -12.17 9.14 -20.51
C GLU A 103 -12.70 8.87 -19.10
N GLY A 104 -13.49 9.81 -18.57
CA GLY A 104 -14.03 9.75 -17.20
C GLY A 104 -12.96 9.93 -16.09
N GLY A 105 -11.68 10.04 -16.44
CA GLY A 105 -10.56 10.31 -15.54
C GLY A 105 -10.45 9.35 -14.36
N TYR A 106 -9.89 9.85 -13.26
CA TYR A 106 -9.64 9.05 -12.06
C TYR A 106 -10.91 8.42 -11.46
N LYS A 107 -12.08 9.08 -11.58
CA LYS A 107 -13.37 8.51 -11.14
C LYS A 107 -13.68 7.22 -11.88
N ASN A 108 -13.48 7.18 -13.20
CA ASN A 108 -13.76 5.99 -14.00
C ASN A 108 -12.75 4.88 -13.71
N TYR A 109 -11.45 5.22 -13.61
CA TYR A 109 -10.43 4.29 -13.14
C TYR A 109 -10.83 3.64 -11.80
N ARG A 110 -11.30 4.43 -10.82
CA ARG A 110 -11.76 3.91 -9.54
C ARG A 110 -12.97 2.99 -9.65
N SER A 111 -13.91 3.30 -10.53
CA SER A 111 -15.05 2.41 -10.83
C SER A 111 -14.56 1.07 -11.38
N THR A 112 -13.58 1.08 -12.27
CA THR A 112 -12.96 -0.13 -12.83
C THR A 112 -12.27 -0.96 -11.75
N ILE A 113 -11.43 -0.36 -10.89
CA ILE A 113 -10.75 -1.08 -9.80
C ILE A 113 -11.76 -1.79 -8.89
N ASN A 114 -12.83 -1.10 -8.50
CA ASN A 114 -13.86 -1.67 -7.63
C ASN A 114 -14.57 -2.88 -8.28
N LYS A 115 -14.72 -2.88 -9.61
CA LYS A 115 -15.32 -4.01 -10.35
C LYS A 115 -14.34 -5.17 -10.54
N LEU A 116 -13.05 -4.88 -10.68
CA LEU A 116 -12.02 -5.91 -10.90
C LEU A 116 -11.73 -6.72 -9.64
N ILE A 117 -11.76 -6.11 -8.46
CA ILE A 117 -11.38 -6.75 -7.19
C ILE A 117 -12.13 -8.07 -6.91
N PRO A 118 -13.48 -8.14 -7.01
CA PRO A 118 -14.19 -9.40 -6.82
C PRO A 118 -13.76 -10.47 -7.83
N ALA A 119 -13.81 -10.14 -9.11
CA ALA A 119 -13.49 -11.07 -10.20
C ALA A 119 -12.02 -11.55 -10.20
N LEU A 120 -11.10 -10.71 -9.70
CA LEU A 120 -9.69 -11.06 -9.55
C LEU A 120 -9.51 -12.17 -8.50
N PHE A 121 -10.06 -11.97 -7.30
CA PHE A 121 -9.83 -12.88 -6.17
C PHE A 121 -10.63 -14.17 -6.25
N GLU A 122 -11.69 -14.23 -7.05
CA GLU A 122 -12.41 -15.49 -7.37
C GLU A 122 -11.54 -16.52 -8.11
N ARG A 123 -10.51 -16.07 -8.84
CA ARG A 123 -9.68 -16.94 -9.70
C ARG A 123 -8.37 -17.38 -9.05
N ILE A 124 -8.13 -16.96 -7.81
CA ILE A 124 -6.85 -17.12 -7.14
C ILE A 124 -6.99 -18.13 -6.01
N GLN A 125 -6.07 -19.07 -5.96
CA GLN A 125 -5.90 -19.93 -4.80
C GLN A 125 -4.87 -19.28 -3.87
N PHE A 126 -5.35 -18.72 -2.76
CA PHE A 126 -4.43 -18.16 -1.76
C PHE A 126 -3.75 -19.24 -0.93
N VAL A 127 -2.48 -19.02 -0.62
CA VAL A 127 -1.74 -19.71 0.45
C VAL A 127 -1.40 -18.67 1.51
N THR A 128 -2.17 -18.66 2.58
CA THR A 128 -2.12 -17.60 3.60
C THR A 128 -1.24 -18.04 4.78
N LEU A 129 -0.18 -17.28 5.05
CA LEU A 129 0.72 -17.49 6.18
C LEU A 129 0.18 -16.80 7.43
N TYR A 130 -0.26 -17.56 8.43
CA TYR A 130 -0.63 -17.07 9.75
C TYR A 130 0.51 -17.26 10.75
N GLY A 131 0.44 -16.58 11.89
CA GLY A 131 1.42 -16.69 12.96
C GLY A 131 1.53 -15.39 13.73
N ASN A 132 2.04 -15.47 14.96
CA ASN A 132 2.19 -14.32 15.84
C ASN A 132 3.11 -13.22 15.24
N THR A 133 3.09 -12.03 15.84
CA THR A 133 4.00 -10.93 15.47
C THR A 133 5.46 -11.37 15.61
N GLY A 134 6.30 -11.05 14.62
CA GLY A 134 7.72 -11.38 14.62
C GLY A 134 8.07 -12.80 14.16
N THR A 135 7.11 -13.64 13.75
CA THR A 135 7.43 -15.01 13.26
C THR A 135 8.11 -15.04 11.89
N GLY A 136 8.36 -13.90 11.25
CA GLY A 136 9.12 -13.79 10.00
C GLY A 136 8.29 -14.00 8.72
N LYS A 137 6.96 -13.87 8.78
CA LYS A 137 6.05 -14.04 7.62
C LYS A 137 6.47 -13.19 6.41
N THR A 138 6.69 -11.89 6.61
CA THR A 138 7.11 -10.98 5.54
C THR A 138 8.43 -11.42 4.90
N ALA A 139 9.42 -11.82 5.71
CA ALA A 139 10.69 -12.35 5.21
C ALA A 139 10.51 -13.66 4.42
N ILE A 140 9.62 -14.56 4.85
CA ILE A 140 9.28 -15.78 4.11
C ILE A 140 8.64 -15.43 2.76
N LEU A 141 7.71 -14.47 2.72
CA LEU A 141 7.08 -14.02 1.48
C LEU A 141 8.09 -13.41 0.50
N GLU A 142 9.06 -12.64 0.99
CA GLU A 142 10.16 -12.14 0.16
C GLU A 142 10.99 -13.29 -0.45
N GLU A 143 11.31 -14.31 0.34
CA GLU A 143 12.06 -15.49 -0.12
C GLU A 143 11.26 -16.34 -1.12
N LEU A 144 9.94 -16.47 -0.92
CA LEU A 144 9.02 -17.09 -1.88
C LEU A 144 8.99 -16.32 -3.21
N LYS A 145 8.90 -14.99 -3.15
CA LYS A 145 8.93 -14.11 -4.32
C LYS A 145 10.25 -14.24 -5.09
N LYS A 146 11.39 -14.26 -4.40
CA LYS A 146 12.72 -14.48 -5.01
C LYS A 146 12.82 -15.82 -5.75
N ARG A 147 12.07 -16.83 -5.30
CA ARG A 147 11.98 -18.16 -5.94
C ARG A 147 10.93 -18.24 -7.05
N GLY A 148 10.32 -17.11 -7.42
CA GLY A 148 9.38 -17.02 -8.53
C GLY A 148 7.94 -17.35 -8.18
N ALA A 149 7.60 -17.49 -6.89
CA ALA A 149 6.21 -17.62 -6.46
C ALA A 149 5.46 -16.29 -6.62
N ASN A 150 4.16 -16.37 -6.91
CA ASN A 150 3.31 -15.18 -6.86
C ASN A 150 3.08 -14.79 -5.41
N VAL A 151 3.29 -13.52 -5.08
CA VAL A 151 3.12 -12.99 -3.72
C VAL A 151 2.25 -11.75 -3.76
N LEU A 152 1.30 -11.68 -2.85
CA LEU A 152 0.55 -10.49 -2.49
C LEU A 152 1.05 -10.01 -1.13
N ASP A 153 1.72 -8.86 -1.12
CA ASP A 153 2.21 -8.20 0.10
C ASP A 153 1.20 -7.11 0.49
N LEU A 154 0.39 -7.39 1.51
CA LEU A 154 -0.69 -6.51 1.94
C LEU A 154 -0.14 -5.32 2.72
N GLU A 155 0.90 -5.52 3.51
CA GLU A 155 1.60 -4.46 4.23
C GLU A 155 2.20 -3.42 3.27
N ALA A 156 2.83 -3.86 2.18
CA ALA A 156 3.35 -2.98 1.13
C ALA A 156 2.23 -2.25 0.39
N CYS A 157 1.12 -2.94 0.09
CA CYS A 157 -0.05 -2.29 -0.51
C CYS A 157 -0.64 -1.20 0.41
N ALA A 158 -0.65 -1.44 1.72
CA ALA A 158 -1.15 -0.49 2.71
C ALA A 158 -0.12 0.58 3.10
N ASN A 159 1.15 0.37 2.76
CA ASN A 159 2.30 1.07 3.31
C ASN A 159 2.20 1.16 4.85
N ASN A 160 2.03 0.00 5.48
CA ASN A 160 1.86 -0.14 6.92
C ASN A 160 2.20 -1.57 7.39
N ARG A 161 2.99 -1.72 8.46
CA ARG A 161 3.43 -3.03 9.00
C ARG A 161 2.41 -3.73 9.93
N GLY A 162 1.12 -3.63 9.62
CA GLY A 162 0.04 -4.39 10.30
C GLY A 162 -0.13 -4.17 11.82
N SER A 163 0.57 -3.21 12.44
CA SER A 163 0.68 -3.10 13.90
C SER A 163 0.56 -1.67 14.43
N VAL A 164 0.54 -1.49 15.75
CA VAL A 164 0.59 -0.16 16.39
C VAL A 164 1.86 0.62 16.00
N PHE A 165 2.95 -0.11 15.76
CA PHE A 165 4.20 0.43 15.25
C PHE A 165 4.21 0.51 13.72
N GLY A 166 3.10 0.21 13.04
CA GLY A 166 3.04 0.00 11.60
C GLY A 166 3.46 1.19 10.73
N ASN A 167 3.63 2.38 11.29
CA ASN A 167 4.11 3.58 10.59
C ASN A 167 5.59 3.90 10.88
N VAL A 168 6.22 3.20 11.82
CA VAL A 168 7.61 3.43 12.23
C VAL A 168 8.55 3.01 11.09
N GLY A 169 9.51 3.87 10.77
CA GLY A 169 10.44 3.70 9.65
C GLY A 169 9.80 3.99 8.29
N LEU A 170 8.50 4.31 8.24
CA LEU A 170 7.77 4.62 7.00
C LEU A 170 7.54 6.12 6.80
N ALA A 171 8.07 6.99 7.67
CA ALA A 171 7.72 8.41 7.75
C ALA A 171 7.85 9.21 6.44
N LYS A 172 8.65 8.75 5.47
CA LYS A 172 8.76 9.37 4.14
C LYS A 172 7.49 9.21 3.29
N ASN A 173 6.67 8.18 3.53
CA ASN A 173 5.42 7.90 2.81
C ASN A 173 4.30 7.64 3.82
N GLN A 174 3.22 8.42 3.78
CA GLN A 174 2.07 8.16 4.64
C GLN A 174 1.40 6.81 4.31
N PRO A 175 0.76 6.14 5.28
CA PRO A 175 -0.05 4.96 5.01
C PRO A 175 -1.07 5.22 3.92
N HIS A 176 -1.15 4.28 2.98
CA HIS A 176 -2.06 4.36 1.86
C HIS A 176 -3.51 4.35 2.36
N ASN A 177 -4.34 5.22 1.78
CA ASN A 177 -5.77 5.15 2.02
C ASN A 177 -6.41 4.00 1.22
N GLN A 178 -7.68 3.76 1.46
CA GLN A 178 -8.44 2.70 0.80
C GLN A 178 -8.30 2.68 -0.72
N LYS A 179 -8.31 3.85 -1.38
CA LYS A 179 -8.22 3.91 -2.85
C LYS A 179 -6.85 3.46 -3.34
N MET A 180 -5.78 4.00 -2.76
CA MET A 180 -4.44 3.61 -3.17
C MET A 180 -4.17 2.12 -2.87
N PHE A 181 -4.62 1.64 -1.69
CA PHE A 181 -4.53 0.23 -1.32
C PHE A 181 -5.20 -0.69 -2.36
N GLU A 182 -6.46 -0.44 -2.69
CA GLU A 182 -7.21 -1.22 -3.68
C GLU A 182 -6.59 -1.18 -5.09
N SER A 183 -6.02 -0.03 -5.46
CA SER A 183 -5.29 0.09 -6.73
C SER A 183 -4.05 -0.80 -6.74
N LEU A 184 -3.26 -0.81 -5.66
CA LEU A 184 -2.06 -1.63 -5.53
C LEU A 184 -2.38 -3.12 -5.44
N LEU A 185 -3.50 -3.50 -4.83
CA LEU A 185 -3.99 -4.88 -4.86
C LEU A 185 -4.17 -5.37 -6.30
N VAL A 186 -4.86 -4.60 -7.14
CA VAL A 186 -5.05 -4.96 -8.56
C VAL A 186 -3.72 -4.91 -9.33
N GLU A 187 -2.88 -3.92 -9.06
CA GLU A 187 -1.57 -3.78 -9.71
C GLU A 187 -0.66 -4.98 -9.44
N SER A 188 -0.65 -5.48 -8.20
CA SER A 188 0.18 -6.63 -7.81
C SER A 188 -0.10 -7.86 -8.68
N ALA A 189 -1.36 -8.02 -9.12
CA ALA A 189 -1.79 -9.12 -9.96
C ALA A 189 -1.26 -9.08 -11.39
N ALA A 190 -0.81 -7.92 -11.88
CA ALA A 190 -0.34 -7.76 -13.26
C ALA A 190 0.91 -8.60 -13.57
N THR A 191 1.63 -9.05 -12.54
CA THR A 191 2.87 -9.84 -12.68
C THR A 191 2.71 -11.32 -12.35
N TRP A 192 1.53 -11.74 -11.90
CA TRP A 192 1.32 -13.13 -11.47
C TRP A 192 1.24 -14.09 -12.65
N LYS A 193 1.90 -15.25 -12.50
CA LYS A 193 1.99 -16.30 -13.51
C LYS A 193 1.05 -17.45 -13.18
N ALA A 194 0.52 -18.13 -14.19
CA ALA A 194 -0.24 -19.35 -13.99
C ALA A 194 0.67 -20.52 -13.53
N PRO A 195 0.19 -21.44 -12.67
CA PRO A 195 -1.11 -21.41 -12.00
C PRO A 195 -1.21 -20.27 -10.97
N LEU A 196 -2.40 -19.69 -10.80
CA LEU A 196 -2.65 -18.53 -9.92
C LEU A 196 -2.72 -18.93 -8.43
N ILE A 197 -1.66 -19.57 -7.95
CA ILE A 197 -1.40 -19.80 -6.53
C ILE A 197 -0.65 -18.58 -6.03
N VAL A 198 -1.21 -17.86 -5.05
CA VAL A 198 -0.66 -16.60 -4.53
C VAL A 198 -0.43 -16.71 -3.04
N PHE A 199 0.80 -16.49 -2.60
CA PHE A 199 1.16 -16.45 -1.19
C PHE A 199 0.90 -15.06 -0.60
N THR A 200 0.38 -15.01 0.62
CA THR A 200 0.08 -13.77 1.33
C THR A 200 0.17 -13.97 2.84
N GLU A 201 0.27 -12.89 3.61
CA GLU A 201 0.19 -12.91 5.06
C GLU A 201 -1.26 -12.82 5.58
N GLY A 202 -1.51 -13.55 6.67
CA GLY A 202 -2.78 -13.54 7.38
C GLY A 202 -2.90 -12.35 8.31
N GLU A 203 -3.33 -11.21 7.77
CA GLU A 203 -3.57 -9.99 8.54
C GLU A 203 -4.98 -9.87 9.11
N SER A 204 -5.15 -8.93 10.05
CA SER A 204 -6.48 -8.53 10.50
C SER A 204 -7.28 -7.90 9.34
N LYS A 205 -8.61 -7.82 9.47
CA LYS A 205 -9.48 -7.18 8.45
C LYS A 205 -9.10 -5.73 8.09
N ARG A 206 -8.27 -5.08 8.90
CA ARG A 206 -7.77 -3.72 8.70
C ARG A 206 -6.25 -3.68 8.80
N ILE A 207 -5.60 -3.01 7.86
CA ILE A 207 -4.16 -2.76 7.85
C ILE A 207 -3.97 -1.25 7.72
N GLY A 208 -3.49 -0.61 8.79
CA GLY A 208 -3.44 0.84 8.89
C GLY A 208 -4.79 1.51 8.62
N ARG A 209 -4.86 2.30 7.54
CA ARG A 209 -6.08 3.02 7.10
C ARG A 209 -6.94 2.24 6.11
N ALA A 210 -6.48 1.08 5.67
CA ALA A 210 -7.14 0.26 4.66
C ALA A 210 -7.91 -0.90 5.29
N VAL A 211 -9.05 -1.24 4.69
CA VAL A 211 -9.86 -2.41 5.02
C VAL A 211 -9.75 -3.40 3.86
N LEU A 212 -9.49 -4.66 4.16
CA LEU A 212 -9.42 -5.69 3.12
C LEU A 212 -10.80 -5.84 2.45
N PRO A 213 -10.87 -5.91 1.10
CA PRO A 213 -12.11 -6.20 0.40
C PRO A 213 -12.71 -7.54 0.87
N PRO A 214 -14.04 -7.66 0.98
CA PRO A 214 -14.68 -8.92 1.39
C PRO A 214 -14.25 -10.12 0.55
N SER A 215 -14.18 -9.95 -0.78
CA SER A 215 -13.75 -11.01 -1.70
C SER A 215 -12.31 -11.47 -1.45
N LEU A 216 -11.41 -10.57 -1.05
CA LEU A 216 -10.05 -10.93 -0.66
C LEU A 216 -10.05 -11.74 0.64
N VAL A 217 -10.80 -11.28 1.66
CA VAL A 217 -10.89 -11.97 2.95
C VAL A 217 -11.46 -13.38 2.78
N GLU A 218 -12.52 -13.52 1.99
CA GLU A 218 -13.16 -14.80 1.68
C GLU A 218 -12.21 -15.73 0.93
N ALA A 219 -11.52 -15.24 -0.10
CA ALA A 219 -10.54 -16.02 -0.87
C ALA A 219 -9.34 -16.46 -0.01
N MET A 220 -8.82 -15.58 0.85
CA MET A 220 -7.75 -15.92 1.80
C MET A 220 -8.20 -16.98 2.80
N TYR A 221 -9.45 -16.92 3.29
CA TYR A 221 -9.99 -17.86 4.26
C TYR A 221 -10.26 -19.24 3.64
N ALA A 222 -10.82 -19.27 2.43
CA ALA A 222 -11.11 -20.49 1.68
C ALA A 222 -9.86 -21.16 1.09
N GLY A 223 -8.75 -20.43 1.00
CA GLY A 223 -7.47 -20.93 0.52
C GLY A 223 -6.76 -21.87 1.50
N VAL A 224 -5.48 -22.14 1.22
CA VAL A 224 -4.63 -22.98 2.06
C VAL A 224 -4.05 -22.13 3.19
N ASN A 225 -4.43 -22.44 4.43
CA ASN A 225 -3.97 -21.70 5.60
C ASN A 225 -2.79 -22.42 6.25
N LEU A 226 -1.64 -21.75 6.38
CA LEU A 226 -0.42 -22.28 7.01
C LEU A 226 -0.15 -21.54 8.32
N ASN A 227 0.27 -22.26 9.36
CA ASN A 227 0.72 -21.65 10.61
C ASN A 227 2.25 -21.54 10.63
N ILE A 228 2.76 -20.36 10.94
CA ILE A 228 4.19 -20.08 11.08
C ILE A 228 4.49 -19.79 12.55
N GLU A 229 5.29 -20.67 13.15
CA GLU A 229 5.75 -20.55 14.54
C GLU A 229 7.21 -20.13 14.57
N ALA A 230 7.63 -19.47 15.64
CA ALA A 230 9.03 -19.14 15.86
C ALA A 230 9.31 -19.00 17.36
N SER A 231 10.56 -19.22 17.77
CA SER A 231 10.97 -18.99 19.15
C SER A 231 10.86 -17.50 19.52
N LEU A 232 10.73 -17.20 20.81
CA LEU A 232 10.71 -15.81 21.27
C LEU A 232 11.99 -15.06 20.86
N ASP A 233 13.15 -15.71 20.94
CA ASP A 233 14.43 -15.13 20.53
C ASP A 233 14.48 -14.79 19.05
N TYR A 234 13.98 -15.69 18.19
CA TYR A 234 13.86 -15.40 16.75
C TYR A 234 12.95 -14.20 16.52
N ARG A 235 11.80 -14.16 17.20
CA ARG A 235 10.83 -13.06 17.06
C ARG A 235 11.41 -11.72 17.50
N ILE A 236 12.14 -11.69 18.63
CA ILE A 236 12.86 -10.49 19.08
C ILE A 236 13.87 -10.06 18.01
N GLY A 237 14.69 -10.99 17.51
CA GLY A 237 15.66 -10.71 16.45
C GLY A 237 15.02 -10.16 15.17
N GLN A 238 13.86 -10.68 14.77
CA GLN A 238 13.12 -10.18 13.61
C GLN A 238 12.60 -8.76 13.84
N ILE A 239 11.96 -8.48 14.97
CA ILE A 239 11.46 -7.13 15.29
C ILE A 239 12.59 -6.13 15.36
N LYS A 240 13.77 -6.51 15.85
CA LYS A 240 14.94 -5.63 15.82
C LYS A 240 15.33 -5.23 14.39
N LYS A 241 15.36 -6.18 13.46
CA LYS A 241 15.63 -5.90 12.04
C LYS A 241 14.58 -4.96 11.44
N ASP A 242 13.32 -5.19 11.78
CA ASP A 242 12.18 -4.45 11.23
C ASP A 242 12.06 -3.01 11.74
N TYR A 243 12.59 -2.70 12.93
CA TYR A 243 12.35 -1.41 13.58
C TYR A 243 13.60 -0.62 14.02
N LEU A 244 14.75 -1.25 14.31
CA LEU A 244 15.92 -0.52 14.86
C LEU A 244 16.65 0.38 13.87
N HIS A 245 16.27 0.37 12.59
CA HIS A 245 16.72 1.36 11.62
C HIS A 245 15.92 2.68 11.68
N SER A 246 14.91 2.75 12.55
CA SER A 246 14.02 3.91 12.70
C SER A 246 14.52 4.86 13.79
N ASP A 247 14.05 6.11 13.77
CA ASP A 247 14.37 7.11 14.79
C ASP A 247 13.77 6.71 16.15
N GLU A 248 14.54 6.92 17.23
CA GLU A 248 14.08 6.76 18.61
C GLU A 248 12.80 7.56 18.87
N ALA A 249 12.69 8.78 18.31
CA ALA A 249 11.50 9.61 18.45
C ALA A 249 10.25 8.94 17.87
N GLU A 250 10.39 8.20 16.76
CA GLU A 250 9.28 7.44 16.17
C GLU A 250 8.87 6.25 17.05
N LEU A 251 9.85 5.55 17.64
CA LEU A 251 9.60 4.45 18.57
C LEU A 251 8.88 4.92 19.84
N ILE A 252 9.32 6.03 20.43
CA ILE A 252 8.67 6.64 21.59
C ILE A 252 7.24 7.08 21.25
N ALA A 253 7.04 7.74 20.11
CA ALA A 253 5.71 8.14 19.66
C ALA A 253 4.78 6.95 19.39
N ALA A 254 5.32 5.80 18.96
CA ALA A 254 4.54 4.58 18.80
C ALA A 254 4.16 3.96 20.16
N LEU A 255 5.07 3.96 21.14
CA LEU A 255 4.79 3.52 22.51
C LEU A 255 3.68 4.34 23.17
N GLU A 256 3.62 5.65 22.93
CA GLU A 256 2.54 6.52 23.41
C GLU A 256 1.15 6.03 22.96
N ARG A 257 1.05 5.51 21.74
CA ARG A 257 -0.23 4.99 21.20
C ARG A 257 -0.70 3.72 21.92
N LEU A 258 0.13 3.10 22.76
CA LEU A 258 -0.24 1.96 23.58
C LEU A 258 -0.89 2.33 24.92
N LYS A 259 -0.84 3.60 25.35
CA LYS A 259 -1.47 4.06 26.60
C LYS A 259 -2.95 3.68 26.78
N PRO A 260 -3.81 3.65 25.73
CA PRO A 260 -5.19 3.19 25.89
C PRO A 260 -5.32 1.69 26.20
N TYR A 261 -4.26 0.91 26.01
CA TYR A 261 -4.29 -0.54 26.09
C TYR A 261 -3.36 -1.13 27.16
N LEU A 262 -2.43 -0.33 27.67
CA LEU A 262 -1.44 -0.66 28.69
C LEU A 262 -1.48 0.42 29.77
N ASN A 263 -1.15 0.08 31.02
CA ASN A 263 -1.07 1.09 32.06
C ASN A 263 0.06 2.11 31.76
N GLU A 264 -0.12 3.34 32.24
CA GLU A 264 0.80 4.45 31.93
C GLU A 264 2.22 4.19 32.45
N ALA A 265 2.37 3.67 33.67
CA ALA A 265 3.66 3.36 34.27
C ALA A 265 4.50 2.40 33.40
N ARG A 266 3.86 1.41 32.77
CA ARG A 266 4.53 0.45 31.89
C ARG A 266 4.96 1.09 30.57
N VAL A 267 4.13 1.98 30.01
CA VAL A 267 4.51 2.73 28.80
C VAL A 267 5.70 3.64 29.08
N GLU A 268 5.71 4.36 30.20
CA GLU A 268 6.87 5.18 30.59
C GLU A 268 8.12 4.31 30.84
N GLY A 269 7.97 3.14 31.47
CA GLY A 269 9.06 2.18 31.65
C GLY A 269 9.65 1.69 30.32
N TYR A 270 8.82 1.44 29.31
CA TYR A 270 9.31 1.07 27.97
C TYR A 270 10.07 2.21 27.29
N LYS A 271 9.60 3.45 27.40
CA LYS A 271 10.32 4.58 26.81
C LYS A 271 11.69 4.75 27.44
N GLU A 272 11.79 4.58 28.75
CA GLU A 272 13.08 4.67 29.44
C GLU A 272 14.03 3.56 29.01
N GLN A 273 13.54 2.32 28.88
CA GLN A 273 14.32 1.21 28.35
C GLN A 273 14.75 1.44 26.89
N VAL A 274 13.89 2.04 26.06
CA VAL A 274 14.24 2.43 24.69
C VAL A 274 15.37 3.45 24.66
N ARG A 275 15.32 4.51 25.49
CA ARG A 275 16.40 5.51 25.62
C ARG A 275 17.72 4.91 26.11
N GLN A 276 17.65 3.85 26.90
CA GLN A 276 18.81 3.10 27.38
C GLN A 276 19.27 2.00 26.40
N HIS A 277 18.67 1.92 25.20
CA HIS A 277 18.92 0.87 24.20
C HIS A 277 18.63 -0.57 24.68
N ALA A 278 17.83 -0.74 25.74
CA ALA A 278 17.40 -2.03 26.27
C ALA A 278 16.21 -2.62 25.49
N PHE A 279 16.34 -2.71 24.17
CA PHE A 279 15.24 -3.06 23.25
C PHE A 279 14.68 -4.47 23.46
N ASP A 280 15.55 -5.44 23.76
CA ASP A 280 15.16 -6.87 23.80
C ASP A 280 14.10 -7.12 24.88
N ALA A 281 14.26 -6.49 26.04
CA ALA A 281 13.30 -6.58 27.14
C ALA A 281 11.94 -5.98 26.77
N VAL A 282 11.94 -4.78 26.15
CA VAL A 282 10.72 -4.10 25.69
C VAL A 282 9.99 -4.94 24.65
N ILE A 283 10.73 -5.45 23.65
CA ILE A 283 10.18 -6.26 22.56
C ILE A 283 9.58 -7.55 23.13
N ALA A 284 10.32 -8.29 23.96
CA ALA A 284 9.84 -9.53 24.57
C ALA A 284 8.54 -9.31 25.34
N ASP A 285 8.48 -8.27 26.16
CA ASP A 285 7.33 -7.97 27.01
C ASP A 285 6.10 -7.53 26.19
N LEU A 286 6.30 -6.76 25.12
CA LEU A 286 5.25 -6.40 24.16
C LEU A 286 4.74 -7.61 23.39
N LEU A 287 5.62 -8.47 22.87
CA LEU A 287 5.22 -9.67 22.13
C LEU A 287 4.32 -10.57 23.00
N VAL A 288 4.78 -10.91 24.20
CA VAL A 288 4.10 -11.88 25.07
C VAL A 288 2.84 -11.30 25.70
N LYS A 289 2.88 -10.06 26.20
CA LYS A 289 1.77 -9.53 27.01
C LYS A 289 0.82 -8.61 26.26
N TYR A 290 1.21 -8.11 25.07
CA TYR A 290 0.35 -7.24 24.26
C TYR A 290 -0.07 -7.92 22.95
N TYR A 291 0.86 -8.42 22.15
CA TYR A 291 0.53 -8.95 20.83
C TYR A 291 -0.09 -10.35 20.89
N ASP A 292 0.56 -11.32 21.52
CA ASP A 292 0.13 -12.74 21.52
C ASP A 292 -1.30 -12.93 22.04
N PRO A 293 -1.75 -12.26 23.13
CA PRO A 293 -3.14 -12.40 23.60
C PRO A 293 -4.20 -11.88 22.63
N ARG A 294 -3.81 -11.04 21.66
CA ARG A 294 -4.72 -10.47 20.65
C ARG A 294 -4.81 -11.35 19.41
N TYR A 295 -3.91 -12.30 19.21
CA TYR A 295 -4.02 -13.30 18.16
C TYR A 295 -4.91 -14.44 18.63
N ASN A 296 -6.14 -14.49 18.11
CA ASN A 296 -7.05 -15.59 18.39
C ASN A 296 -7.06 -16.57 17.20
N PHE A 297 -6.06 -17.44 17.13
CA PHE A 297 -6.00 -18.50 16.11
C PHE A 297 -6.94 -19.67 16.41
N ASN A 298 -7.59 -19.69 17.58
CA ASN A 298 -8.36 -20.82 18.12
C ASN A 298 -9.59 -21.27 17.28
N LYS A 299 -9.84 -20.66 16.12
CA LYS A 299 -10.92 -21.04 15.20
C LYS A 299 -10.45 -21.35 13.78
N LYS A 300 -9.14 -21.38 13.52
CA LYS A 300 -8.60 -21.65 12.17
C LYS A 300 -7.99 -23.05 12.12
N GLU A 301 -8.46 -23.85 11.17
CA GLU A 301 -7.77 -25.08 10.77
C GLU A 301 -6.60 -24.74 9.85
N PHE A 302 -5.42 -25.22 10.22
CA PHE A 302 -4.20 -25.05 9.43
C PHE A 302 -3.89 -26.34 8.70
N ALA A 303 -3.58 -26.23 7.40
CA ALA A 303 -3.20 -27.37 6.58
C ALA A 303 -1.81 -27.91 6.93
N ALA A 304 -0.92 -27.05 7.43
CA ALA A 304 0.38 -27.41 7.98
C ALA A 304 0.91 -26.31 8.91
N THR A 305 1.84 -26.69 9.78
CA THR A 305 2.60 -25.79 10.65
C THR A 305 4.08 -25.85 10.30
N PHE A 306 4.72 -24.70 10.15
CA PHE A 306 6.15 -24.57 9.91
C PHE A 306 6.79 -23.77 11.03
N ARG A 307 7.87 -24.32 11.61
CA ARG A 307 8.70 -23.61 12.58
C ARG A 307 9.79 -22.85 11.83
N ASN A 308 9.70 -21.53 11.85
CA ASN A 308 10.64 -20.65 11.20
C ASN A 308 11.81 -20.32 12.12
N GLU A 309 13.00 -20.77 11.70
CA GLU A 309 14.30 -20.37 12.26
C GLU A 309 15.18 -19.69 11.19
N ASP A 310 14.79 -19.83 9.91
CA ASP A 310 15.40 -19.19 8.76
C ASP A 310 14.35 -19.07 7.64
N ALA A 311 14.14 -17.85 7.14
CA ALA A 311 13.07 -17.56 6.19
C ALA A 311 13.28 -18.27 4.83
N ALA A 312 14.53 -18.43 4.39
CA ALA A 312 14.86 -19.05 3.11
C ALA A 312 14.58 -20.56 3.14
N ARG A 313 15.00 -21.24 4.21
CA ARG A 313 14.70 -22.67 4.43
C ARG A 313 13.20 -22.92 4.61
N THR A 314 12.52 -22.03 5.34
CA THR A 314 11.07 -22.15 5.55
C THR A 314 10.31 -21.96 4.24
N ALA A 315 10.70 -20.97 3.42
CA ALA A 315 10.11 -20.77 2.09
C ALA A 315 10.29 -22.01 1.19
N GLU A 316 11.47 -22.62 1.20
CA GLU A 316 11.75 -23.86 0.47
C GLU A 316 10.85 -25.02 0.95
N ALA A 317 10.78 -25.24 2.27
CA ALA A 317 9.93 -26.28 2.85
C ALA A 317 8.44 -26.09 2.51
N ILE A 318 7.94 -24.85 2.50
CA ILE A 318 6.58 -24.53 2.09
C ILE A 318 6.35 -24.90 0.61
N LEU A 319 7.29 -24.56 -0.28
CA LEU A 319 7.18 -24.88 -1.71
C LEU A 319 7.20 -26.40 -1.95
N GLU A 320 8.07 -27.14 -1.26
CA GLU A 320 8.11 -28.60 -1.35
C GLU A 320 6.83 -29.27 -0.83
N TRP A 321 6.28 -28.75 0.26
CA TRP A 321 5.02 -29.23 0.80
C TRP A 321 3.85 -28.94 -0.16
N MET A 322 3.83 -27.75 -0.77
CA MET A 322 2.82 -27.38 -1.77
C MET A 322 2.88 -28.27 -3.01
N LYS A 323 4.08 -28.65 -3.48
CA LYS A 323 4.23 -29.60 -4.60
C LYS A 323 3.59 -30.95 -4.25
N ARG A 324 3.97 -31.53 -3.11
CA ARG A 324 3.43 -32.82 -2.62
C ARG A 324 1.92 -32.83 -2.39
N ARG A 325 1.31 -31.66 -2.16
CA ARG A 325 -0.14 -31.53 -1.97
C ARG A 325 -0.91 -31.51 -3.29
N ASN A 326 -0.27 -31.03 -4.35
CA ASN A 326 -0.90 -30.85 -5.67
C ASN A 326 -0.64 -32.04 -6.61
N ASP A 327 0.30 -32.91 -6.27
CA ASP A 327 0.52 -34.23 -6.88
C ASP A 327 -0.50 -35.27 -6.34
#